data_AF-A0A1F6CS48-F1
#
_entry.id   AF-A0A1F6CS48-F1
#
_cell.length_a   1.000
_cell.length_b   1.000
_cell.length_c   1.000
_cell.angle_alpha   90.00
_cell.angle_beta   90.00
_cell.angle_gamma   90.00
#
_symmetry.space_group_name_H-M   'P 1'
#
loop_
_entity.id
_entity.type
_entity.pdbx_description
1 polymer ?
#
loop_
_entity_poly.entity_id
_entity_poly.type
_entity_poly.pdbx_seq_one_letter_code
_entity_poly.pdbx_strand_id
1 'polypeptide(L)'
;MNMEQLSKSQIVLLTLLVSFVTSIATGIVTVSLMDQAPPVVAQTVNRIVERTVEKVTPASLTAATGIIQEKTIIVKEADLISQALARANPSVVRIFTTSSSSPAFLGMGIVIDAAGTIVSDSNAFDTDVGIAELADGSRVRVSLASRNATTSIAFFDSATTTTDGKSITWSPIAIEGTHPTLGTTIIALAGKTVARIASGIVTTLISSSDKEGPQIIDTDIPADSILAGSPLITTEGNLLGLRTGVARLVSPSGFISASVLIQEEEKKEEETKKQEGA
;
A
#
# COMPACT_ATOMS: atom_id res chain seq x y z
N MET A 1 -24.23 60.33 -1.12
CA MET A 1 -24.14 59.73 0.22
C MET A 1 -22.71 59.94 0.70
N ASN A 2 -22.52 60.70 1.80
CA ASN A 2 -21.18 61.07 2.26
C ASN A 2 -20.59 59.94 3.12
N MET A 3 -19.41 59.46 2.74
CA MET A 3 -18.71 58.34 3.39
C MET A 3 -18.28 58.63 4.84
N GLU A 4 -18.34 59.91 5.23
CA GLU A 4 -17.94 60.44 6.53
C GLU A 4 -19.01 60.28 7.63
N GLN A 5 -20.23 59.84 7.28
CA GLN A 5 -21.34 59.66 8.24
C GLN A 5 -21.60 58.20 8.62
N LEU A 6 -20.66 57.30 8.37
CA LEU A 6 -20.79 55.90 8.75
C LEU A 6 -20.47 55.71 10.24
N SER A 7 -21.35 55.04 10.96
CA SER A 7 -21.08 54.61 12.33
C SER A 7 -19.88 53.66 12.37
N LYS A 8 -19.15 53.62 13.49
CA LYS A 8 -17.95 52.78 13.65
C LYS A 8 -18.19 51.31 13.26
N SER A 9 -19.36 50.77 13.58
CA SER A 9 -19.77 49.41 13.22
C SER A 9 -19.96 49.21 11.72
N GLN A 10 -20.46 50.21 10.99
CA GLN A 10 -20.64 50.13 9.54
C GLN A 10 -19.31 50.16 8.79
N ILE A 11 -18.33 50.90 9.30
CA ILE A 11 -16.95 50.90 8.75
C ILE A 11 -16.31 49.52 8.95
N VAL A 12 -16.46 48.90 10.13
CA VAL A 12 -15.96 47.54 10.38
C VAL A 12 -16.65 46.52 9.48
N LEU A 13 -17.97 46.60 9.31
CA LEU A 13 -18.70 45.66 8.45
C LEU A 13 -18.32 45.82 6.97
N LEU A 14 -18.12 47.06 6.51
CA LEU A 14 -17.69 47.35 5.15
C LEU A 14 -16.27 46.84 4.87
N THR A 15 -15.34 47.02 5.81
CA THR A 15 -13.96 46.53 5.66
C THR A 15 -13.87 45.00 5.65
N LEU A 16 -14.68 44.32 6.46
CA LEU A 16 -14.79 42.85 6.42
C LEU A 16 -15.40 42.36 5.09
N LEU A 17 -16.46 43.01 4.61
CA LEU A 17 -17.10 42.68 3.34
C LEU A 17 -16.12 42.81 2.17
N VAL A 18 -15.39 43.93 2.10
CA VAL A 18 -14.41 44.18 1.04
C VAL A 18 -13.29 43.14 1.09
N SER A 19 -12.76 42.83 2.28
CA SER A 19 -11.69 41.82 2.44
C SER A 19 -12.13 40.44 1.96
N PHE A 20 -13.38 40.05 2.26
CA PHE A 20 -13.96 38.78 1.82
C PHE A 20 -14.12 38.70 0.30
N VAL A 21 -14.67 39.75 -0.33
CA VAL A 21 -14.86 39.79 -1.79
C VAL A 21 -13.51 39.82 -2.52
N THR A 22 -12.52 40.54 -2.01
CA THR A 22 -11.17 40.58 -2.59
C THR A 22 -10.51 39.21 -2.55
N SER A 23 -10.64 38.45 -1.45
CA SER A 23 -10.05 37.10 -1.34
C SER A 23 -10.60 36.12 -2.38
N ILE A 24 -11.91 36.15 -2.64
CA ILE A 24 -12.54 35.30 -3.65
C ILE A 24 -12.09 35.71 -5.07
N ALA A 25 -12.04 37.01 -5.35
CA ALA A 25 -11.62 37.53 -6.64
C ALA A 25 -10.16 37.18 -6.95
N THR A 26 -9.25 37.32 -5.98
CA THR A 26 -7.84 36.92 -6.15
C THR A 26 -7.72 35.43 -6.43
N GLY A 27 -8.47 34.57 -5.71
CA GLY A 27 -8.48 33.12 -5.93
C GLY A 27 -8.90 32.73 -7.35
N ILE A 28 -10.01 33.28 -7.85
CA ILE A 28 -10.52 32.98 -9.20
C ILE A 28 -9.51 33.43 -10.27
N VAL A 29 -8.91 34.62 -10.12
CA VAL A 29 -7.94 35.15 -11.09
C VAL A 29 -6.64 34.32 -11.08
N THR A 30 -6.17 33.85 -9.92
CA THR A 30 -4.99 32.98 -9.87
C THR A 30 -5.24 31.62 -10.52
N VAL A 31 -6.42 31.04 -10.36
CA VAL A 31 -6.76 29.74 -10.98
C VAL A 31 -6.94 29.90 -12.49
N SER A 32 -7.60 30.97 -12.95
CA SER A 32 -7.82 31.19 -14.38
C SER A 32 -6.55 31.49 -15.16
N LEU A 33 -5.52 32.06 -14.52
CA LEU A 33 -4.20 32.25 -15.13
C LEU A 33 -3.39 30.94 -15.19
N MET A 34 -3.58 30.02 -14.25
CA MET A 34 -2.93 28.70 -14.27
C MET A 34 -3.47 27.83 -15.43
N ASP A 35 -4.77 27.96 -15.75
CA ASP A 35 -5.45 27.21 -16.82
C ASP A 35 -5.16 27.75 -18.24
N GLN A 36 -4.43 28.88 -18.36
CA GLN A 36 -4.01 29.45 -19.65
C GLN A 36 -2.59 29.05 -20.09
N ALA A 37 -1.96 28.07 -19.45
CA ALA A 37 -0.67 27.55 -19.92
C ALA A 37 -0.85 26.84 -21.29
N PRO A 38 -0.20 27.31 -22.37
CA PRO A 38 -0.24 26.62 -23.65
C PRO A 38 0.40 25.23 -23.50
N PRO A 39 -0.11 24.18 -24.20
CA PRO A 39 0.55 22.88 -24.22
C PRO A 39 1.97 23.06 -24.74
N VAL A 40 2.92 22.88 -23.81
CA VAL A 40 4.36 22.88 -24.08
C VAL A 40 4.63 21.91 -25.22
N VAL A 41 5.45 22.39 -26.14
CA VAL A 41 5.81 21.82 -27.43
C VAL A 41 6.43 20.42 -27.27
N ALA A 42 5.59 19.39 -27.30
CA ALA A 42 6.01 17.99 -27.38
C ALA A 42 5.92 17.42 -28.82
N GLN A 43 5.77 18.27 -29.85
CA GLN A 43 5.47 17.82 -31.22
C GLN A 43 6.51 18.15 -32.30
N THR A 44 7.70 18.68 -31.97
CA THR A 44 8.68 19.05 -33.01
C THR A 44 9.82 18.05 -33.23
N VAL A 45 10.01 17.04 -32.36
CA VAL A 45 11.09 16.05 -32.57
C VAL A 45 10.66 14.90 -33.51
N ASN A 46 9.37 14.53 -33.52
CA ASN A 46 8.89 13.40 -34.32
C ASN A 46 8.65 13.70 -35.81
N ARG A 47 9.01 14.89 -36.33
CA ARG A 47 8.71 15.29 -37.73
C ARG A 47 9.95 15.55 -38.62
N ILE A 48 11.15 15.21 -38.17
CA ILE A 48 12.40 15.42 -38.96
C ILE A 48 13.01 14.11 -39.51
N VAL A 49 12.39 12.95 -39.29
CA VAL A 49 12.89 11.68 -39.88
C VAL A 49 12.15 11.28 -41.18
N GLU A 50 11.04 11.93 -41.54
CA GLU A 50 10.19 11.48 -42.66
C GLU A 50 10.54 12.05 -44.05
N ARG A 51 11.61 12.84 -44.19
CA ARG A 51 11.90 13.58 -45.44
C ARG A 51 13.22 13.24 -46.15
N THR A 52 13.86 12.11 -45.87
CA THR A 52 15.07 11.72 -46.63
C THR A 52 15.26 10.22 -46.86
N VAL A 53 14.26 9.50 -47.39
CA VAL A 53 14.59 8.35 -48.26
C VAL A 53 13.58 8.25 -49.40
N GLU A 54 13.95 8.86 -50.51
CA GLU A 54 13.29 8.74 -51.80
C GLU A 54 13.67 7.40 -52.44
N LYS A 55 12.67 6.51 -52.62
CA LYS A 55 12.50 5.61 -53.78
C LYS A 55 13.56 4.53 -54.08
N VAL A 56 13.16 3.25 -53.95
CA VAL A 56 13.17 2.22 -55.03
C VAL A 56 12.28 1.00 -54.69
N THR A 57 11.28 0.77 -55.56
CA THR A 57 10.60 -0.47 -56.03
C THR A 57 10.34 -1.71 -55.14
N PRO A 58 9.13 -2.30 -55.16
CA PRO A 58 8.83 -3.56 -54.48
C PRO A 58 9.27 -4.77 -55.32
N ALA A 59 10.08 -5.65 -54.73
CA ALA A 59 10.29 -7.00 -55.22
C ALA A 59 10.02 -7.97 -54.07
N SER A 60 8.93 -8.72 -54.19
CA SER A 60 8.66 -9.90 -53.38
C SER A 60 9.83 -10.86 -53.50
N LEU A 61 10.48 -11.18 -52.39
CA LEU A 61 11.26 -12.40 -52.21
C LEU A 61 11.39 -12.70 -50.73
N THR A 62 10.75 -13.80 -50.37
CA THR A 62 10.88 -14.57 -49.15
C THR A 62 12.36 -14.78 -48.79
N ALA A 63 12.86 -14.10 -47.77
CA ALA A 63 14.12 -14.43 -47.14
C ALA A 63 14.13 -13.95 -45.68
N ALA A 64 14.35 -14.90 -44.78
CA ALA A 64 14.46 -14.71 -43.35
C ALA A 64 15.50 -13.64 -43.03
N THR A 65 15.04 -12.50 -42.50
CA THR A 65 15.89 -11.56 -41.77
C THR A 65 15.15 -11.27 -40.49
N GLY A 66 15.64 -11.83 -39.38
CA GLY A 66 15.11 -11.60 -38.05
C GLY A 66 15.24 -10.12 -37.70
N ILE A 67 14.18 -9.36 -37.97
CA ILE A 67 13.91 -8.10 -37.31
C ILE A 67 13.59 -8.46 -35.87
N ILE A 68 14.62 -8.41 -35.01
CA ILE A 68 14.42 -8.24 -33.57
C ILE A 68 13.79 -6.85 -33.45
N GLN A 69 12.46 -6.79 -33.53
CA GLN A 69 11.74 -5.68 -32.93
C GLN A 69 12.02 -5.81 -31.44
N GLU A 70 12.96 -5.00 -30.94
CA GLU A 70 12.99 -4.65 -29.53
C GLU A 70 11.64 -4.01 -29.23
N LYS A 71 10.69 -4.86 -28.83
CA LYS A 71 9.42 -4.43 -28.28
C LYS A 71 9.78 -3.76 -26.96
N THR A 72 10.02 -2.46 -27.02
CA THR A 72 10.07 -1.61 -25.84
C THR A 72 8.72 -1.76 -25.16
N ILE A 73 8.67 -2.63 -24.16
CA ILE A 73 7.50 -2.77 -23.30
C ILE A 73 7.47 -1.48 -22.49
N ILE A 74 6.66 -0.53 -22.93
CA ILE A 74 6.33 0.65 -22.12
C ILE A 74 5.50 0.11 -20.97
N VAL A 75 6.16 -0.20 -19.85
CA VAL A 75 5.50 -0.60 -18.62
C VAL A 75 4.93 0.67 -18.00
N LYS A 76 3.60 0.77 -17.95
CA LYS A 76 2.94 1.88 -17.27
C LYS A 76 2.89 1.57 -15.78
N GLU A 77 2.91 2.61 -14.95
CA GLU A 77 2.79 2.46 -13.49
C GLU A 77 1.51 1.69 -13.08
N ALA A 78 0.40 1.92 -13.79
CA ALA A 78 -0.83 1.15 -13.60
C ALA A 78 -0.64 -0.36 -13.83
N ASP A 79 0.24 -0.75 -14.77
CA ASP A 79 0.55 -2.16 -15.03
C ASP A 79 1.39 -2.75 -13.91
N LEU A 80 2.27 -1.96 -13.27
CA LEU A 80 3.05 -2.37 -12.10
C LEU A 80 2.15 -2.62 -10.90
N ILE A 81 1.21 -1.71 -10.61
CA ILE A 81 0.27 -1.86 -9.49
C ILE A 81 -0.59 -3.12 -9.68
N SER A 82 -1.09 -3.35 -10.89
CA SER A 82 -1.87 -4.56 -11.22
C SER A 82 -1.06 -5.84 -11.00
N GLN A 83 0.20 -5.86 -11.43
CA GLN A 83 1.10 -7.00 -11.22
C GLN A 83 1.47 -7.22 -9.76
N ALA A 84 1.73 -6.15 -9.01
CA ALA A 84 1.99 -6.20 -7.57
C ALA A 84 0.80 -6.84 -6.84
N LEU A 85 -0.42 -6.40 -7.16
CA LEU A 85 -1.64 -6.93 -6.57
C LEU A 85 -1.85 -8.41 -6.94
N ALA A 86 -1.61 -8.79 -8.20
CA ALA A 86 -1.72 -10.18 -8.63
C ALA A 86 -0.78 -11.11 -7.86
N ARG A 87 0.41 -10.62 -7.46
CA ARG A 87 1.38 -11.37 -6.65
C ARG A 87 1.02 -11.39 -5.17
N ALA A 88 0.61 -10.27 -4.60
CA ALA A 88 0.39 -10.14 -3.15
C ALA A 88 -0.99 -10.63 -2.69
N ASN A 89 -2.04 -10.46 -3.50
CA ASN A 89 -3.42 -10.72 -3.08
C ASN A 89 -3.69 -12.16 -2.61
N PRO A 90 -3.11 -13.23 -3.21
CA PRO A 90 -3.26 -14.60 -2.72
C PRO A 90 -2.76 -14.81 -1.27
N SER A 91 -1.84 -13.97 -0.81
CA SER A 91 -1.26 -14.03 0.54
C SER A 91 -2.06 -13.25 1.58
N VAL A 92 -3.05 -12.46 1.15
CA VAL A 92 -3.84 -11.62 2.06
C VAL A 92 -5.10 -12.34 2.49
N VAL A 93 -5.35 -12.32 3.79
CA VAL A 93 -6.54 -12.91 4.40
C VAL A 93 -7.33 -11.88 5.20
N ARG A 94 -8.61 -12.15 5.39
CA ARG A 94 -9.48 -11.40 6.32
C ARG A 94 -9.82 -12.29 7.48
N ILE A 95 -9.59 -11.82 8.70
CA ILE A 95 -9.82 -12.61 9.90
C ILE A 95 -11.12 -12.16 10.55
N PHE A 96 -11.98 -13.13 10.85
CA PHE A 96 -13.28 -12.95 11.46
C PHE A 96 -13.38 -13.72 12.78
N THR A 97 -14.36 -13.36 13.61
CA THR A 97 -14.74 -14.18 14.77
C THR A 97 -15.30 -15.53 14.32
N THR A 98 -15.28 -16.52 15.21
CA THR A 98 -15.79 -17.88 14.94
C THR A 98 -17.32 -17.99 14.97
N SER A 99 -18.04 -16.87 15.09
CA SER A 99 -19.51 -16.85 15.12
C SER A 99 -20.07 -17.26 13.76
N SER A 100 -20.91 -18.29 13.72
CA SER A 100 -21.52 -18.80 12.49
C SER A 100 -22.70 -17.96 12.00
N SER A 101 -23.41 -17.26 12.89
CA SER A 101 -24.61 -16.48 12.56
C SER A 101 -24.31 -15.03 12.18
N SER A 102 -23.24 -14.47 12.75
CA SER A 102 -22.81 -13.09 12.48
C SER A 102 -21.30 -12.99 12.71
N PRO A 103 -20.47 -13.39 11.73
CA PRO A 103 -19.02 -13.27 11.82
C PRO A 103 -18.63 -11.80 11.78
N ALA A 104 -17.99 -11.32 12.85
CA ALA A 104 -17.49 -9.95 12.93
C ALA A 104 -16.07 -9.90 12.37
N PHE A 105 -15.80 -8.92 11.50
CA PHE A 105 -14.46 -8.67 10.99
C PHE A 105 -13.56 -8.16 12.13
N LEU A 106 -12.40 -8.82 12.29
CA LEU A 106 -11.39 -8.45 13.29
C LEU A 106 -10.30 -7.60 12.66
N GLY A 107 -9.68 -8.10 11.59
CA GLY A 107 -8.57 -7.43 10.93
C GLY A 107 -8.13 -8.14 9.66
N MET A 108 -7.16 -7.57 8.96
CA MET A 108 -6.51 -8.25 7.85
C MET A 108 -5.29 -9.04 8.34
N GLY A 109 -4.95 -10.13 7.67
CA GLY A 109 -3.72 -10.87 7.94
C GLY A 109 -2.96 -11.15 6.66
N ILE A 110 -1.70 -11.54 6.80
CA ILE A 110 -0.82 -11.90 5.68
C ILE A 110 -0.17 -13.25 5.96
N VAL A 111 -0.22 -14.15 4.99
CA VAL A 111 0.47 -15.43 5.01
C VAL A 111 1.95 -15.22 4.72
N ILE A 112 2.82 -15.65 5.61
CA ILE A 112 4.28 -15.41 5.52
C ILE A 112 5.09 -16.65 5.16
N ASP A 113 4.52 -17.86 5.29
CA ASP A 113 5.20 -19.11 4.93
C ASP A 113 4.27 -20.14 4.27
N ALA A 114 4.87 -21.25 3.82
CA ALA A 114 4.14 -22.36 3.21
C ALA A 114 3.39 -23.25 4.22
N ALA A 115 3.69 -23.13 5.52
CA ALA A 115 2.96 -23.82 6.58
C ALA A 115 1.61 -23.14 6.86
N GLY A 116 1.46 -21.88 6.46
CA GLY A 116 0.26 -21.10 6.63
C GLY A 116 0.28 -20.23 7.89
N THR A 117 1.46 -19.87 8.38
CA THR A 117 1.56 -18.88 9.45
C THR A 117 1.08 -17.53 8.92
N ILE A 118 0.17 -16.92 9.68
CA ILE A 118 -0.45 -15.64 9.34
C ILE A 118 -0.03 -14.59 10.36
N VAL A 119 0.42 -13.43 9.88
CA VAL A 119 0.71 -12.26 10.70
C VAL A 119 -0.41 -11.23 10.60
N SER A 120 -0.70 -10.55 11.70
CA SER A 120 -1.67 -9.46 11.75
C SER A 120 -1.36 -8.49 12.89
N ASP A 121 -2.19 -7.46 13.04
CA ASP A 121 -2.13 -6.53 14.16
C ASP A 121 -2.68 -7.15 15.43
N SER A 122 -1.87 -7.29 16.47
CA SER A 122 -2.30 -7.88 17.74
C SER A 122 -3.47 -7.12 18.38
N ASN A 123 -3.58 -5.82 18.16
CA ASN A 123 -4.59 -4.98 18.81
C ASN A 123 -5.98 -5.14 18.18
N ALA A 124 -6.09 -5.87 17.07
CA ALA A 124 -7.36 -6.17 16.41
C ALA A 124 -8.06 -7.43 16.97
N PHE A 125 -7.40 -8.18 17.87
CA PHE A 125 -7.87 -9.49 18.33
C PHE A 125 -7.95 -9.58 19.84
N ASP A 126 -9.18 -9.72 20.34
CA ASP A 126 -9.48 -10.06 21.74
C ASP A 126 -9.71 -11.56 21.96
N THR A 127 -9.62 -12.36 20.88
CA THR A 127 -9.84 -13.81 20.91
C THR A 127 -8.64 -14.55 20.36
N ASP A 128 -8.37 -15.74 20.91
CA ASP A 128 -7.24 -16.58 20.49
C ASP A 128 -7.58 -17.46 19.27
N VAL A 129 -8.82 -17.45 18.80
CA VAL A 129 -9.26 -18.24 17.64
C VAL A 129 -10.08 -17.36 16.71
N GLY A 130 -9.89 -17.56 15.41
CA GLY A 130 -10.63 -16.88 14.35
C GLY A 130 -10.85 -17.75 13.12
N ILE A 131 -11.50 -17.16 12.13
CA ILE A 131 -11.65 -17.72 10.78
C ILE A 131 -10.94 -16.79 9.81
N ALA A 132 -9.90 -17.27 9.14
CA ALA A 132 -9.27 -16.58 8.03
C ALA A 132 -10.03 -16.91 6.73
N GLU A 133 -10.46 -15.87 6.02
CA GLU A 133 -11.04 -15.94 4.68
C GLU A 133 -9.97 -15.50 3.67
N LEU A 134 -9.65 -16.40 2.74
CA LEU A 134 -8.68 -16.17 1.67
C LEU A 134 -9.30 -15.42 0.49
N ALA A 135 -8.46 -14.96 -0.43
CA ALA A 135 -8.89 -14.23 -1.63
C ALA A 135 -9.85 -15.02 -2.55
N ASP A 136 -9.81 -16.35 -2.51
CA ASP A 136 -10.70 -17.26 -3.25
C ASP A 136 -12.03 -17.53 -2.52
N GLY A 137 -12.22 -16.97 -1.32
CA GLY A 137 -13.38 -17.19 -0.45
C GLY A 137 -13.28 -18.43 0.44
N SER A 138 -12.19 -19.20 0.35
CA SER A 138 -11.94 -20.34 1.24
C SER A 138 -11.79 -19.86 2.68
N ARG A 139 -12.34 -20.63 3.62
CA ARG A 139 -12.32 -20.31 5.06
C ARG A 139 -11.56 -21.34 5.85
N VAL A 140 -10.69 -20.89 6.73
CA VAL A 140 -9.77 -21.73 7.50
C VAL A 140 -9.79 -21.28 8.95
N ARG A 141 -9.78 -22.23 9.88
CA ARG A 141 -9.63 -21.91 11.29
C ARG A 141 -8.20 -21.50 11.57
N VAL A 142 -8.03 -20.41 12.31
CA VAL A 142 -6.73 -19.92 12.76
C VAL A 142 -6.73 -19.79 14.28
N SER A 143 -5.59 -20.04 14.91
CA SER A 143 -5.37 -19.87 16.34
C SER A 143 -4.14 -19.02 16.59
N LEU A 144 -4.23 -18.11 17.55
CA LEU A 144 -3.13 -17.27 17.98
C LEU A 144 -2.01 -18.15 18.55
N ALA A 145 -0.83 -18.07 17.95
CA ALA A 145 0.37 -18.76 18.40
C ALA A 145 1.20 -17.87 19.34
N SER A 146 1.40 -16.60 18.98
CA SER A 146 2.19 -15.66 19.79
C SER A 146 1.87 -14.20 19.46
N ARG A 147 2.34 -13.29 20.31
CA ARG A 147 2.25 -11.83 20.13
C ARG A 147 3.59 -11.19 20.45
N ASN A 148 4.01 -10.24 19.62
CA ASN A 148 5.13 -9.35 19.93
C ASN A 148 4.59 -8.01 20.45
N ALA A 149 4.85 -7.71 21.72
CA ALA A 149 4.37 -6.49 22.36
C ALA A 149 5.05 -5.21 21.82
N THR A 150 6.29 -5.30 21.35
CA THR A 150 7.07 -4.17 20.82
C THR A 150 6.54 -3.74 19.45
N THR A 151 6.17 -4.70 18.61
CA THR A 151 5.67 -4.42 17.24
C THR A 151 4.15 -4.43 17.16
N SER A 152 3.44 -4.96 18.16
CA SER A 152 1.99 -5.18 18.09
C SER A 152 1.63 -6.09 16.90
N ILE A 153 2.47 -7.10 16.65
CA ILE A 153 2.24 -8.16 15.66
C ILE A 153 1.75 -9.41 16.38
N ALA A 154 0.69 -10.02 15.85
CA ALA A 154 0.21 -11.33 16.26
C ALA A 154 0.52 -12.37 15.19
N PHE A 155 0.98 -13.54 15.62
CA PHE A 155 1.23 -14.70 14.77
C PHE A 155 0.13 -15.73 15.01
N PHE A 156 -0.41 -16.27 13.93
CA PHE A 156 -1.45 -17.28 13.95
C PHE A 156 -0.99 -18.53 13.22
N ASP A 157 -1.25 -19.68 13.84
CA ASP A 157 -1.21 -20.97 13.17
C ASP A 157 -2.54 -21.23 12.49
N SER A 158 -2.50 -21.83 11.31
CA SER A 158 -3.69 -22.15 10.53
C SER A 158 -3.92 -23.66 10.46
N ALA A 159 -5.19 -24.05 10.35
CA ALA A 159 -5.54 -25.42 10.06
C ALA A 159 -5.10 -25.81 8.64
N THR A 160 -4.73 -27.08 8.46
CA THR A 160 -4.32 -27.64 7.16
C THR A 160 -5.48 -27.94 6.22
N THR A 161 -6.72 -27.74 6.69
CA THR A 161 -7.93 -27.91 5.90
C THR A 161 -8.88 -26.74 6.10
N THR A 162 -9.65 -26.43 5.06
CA THR A 162 -10.76 -25.48 5.11
C THR A 162 -11.88 -25.98 6.03
N THR A 163 -12.84 -25.10 6.35
CA THR A 163 -14.01 -25.43 7.17
C THR A 163 -14.96 -26.44 6.51
N ASP A 164 -14.87 -26.63 5.19
CA ASP A 164 -15.57 -27.68 4.43
C ASP A 164 -14.70 -28.94 4.20
N GLY A 165 -13.53 -29.03 4.83
CA GLY A 165 -12.68 -30.23 4.85
C GLY A 165 -11.75 -30.43 3.66
N LYS A 166 -11.52 -29.40 2.83
CA LYS A 166 -10.58 -29.46 1.70
C LYS A 166 -9.17 -29.11 2.15
N SER A 167 -8.17 -29.77 1.58
CA SER A 167 -6.77 -29.38 1.78
C SER A 167 -6.53 -27.96 1.25
N ILE A 168 -5.69 -27.21 1.96
CA ILE A 168 -5.30 -25.86 1.57
C ILE A 168 -3.86 -25.82 1.06
N THR A 169 -3.60 -24.93 0.10
CA THR A 169 -2.26 -24.58 -0.33
C THR A 169 -2.06 -23.09 -0.09
N TRP A 170 -1.06 -22.77 0.71
CA TRP A 170 -0.74 -21.41 1.10
C TRP A 170 0.13 -20.72 0.04
N SER A 171 -0.15 -19.44 -0.21
CA SER A 171 0.66 -18.58 -1.07
C SER A 171 1.34 -17.54 -0.19
N PRO A 172 2.56 -17.77 0.31
CA PRO A 172 3.25 -16.80 1.16
C PRO A 172 3.65 -15.55 0.39
N ILE A 173 3.61 -14.41 1.07
CA ILE A 173 4.12 -13.16 0.51
C ILE A 173 5.66 -13.14 0.58
N ALA A 174 6.30 -12.59 -0.43
CA ALA A 174 7.72 -12.26 -0.32
C ALA A 174 7.89 -11.04 0.58
N ILE A 175 8.82 -11.08 1.53
CA ILE A 175 9.13 -9.94 2.40
C ILE A 175 10.23 -9.11 1.75
N GLU A 176 10.06 -7.79 1.74
CA GLU A 176 11.07 -6.87 1.24
C GLU A 176 12.26 -6.85 2.21
N GLY A 177 13.39 -7.40 1.77
CA GLY A 177 14.61 -7.49 2.56
C GLY A 177 15.40 -6.18 2.65
N THR A 178 15.05 -5.19 1.83
CA THR A 178 15.68 -3.87 1.85
C THR A 178 14.92 -2.90 2.74
N HIS A 179 15.63 -1.96 3.36
CA HIS A 179 14.99 -0.92 4.14
C HIS A 179 14.16 0.01 3.22
N PRO A 180 12.97 0.43 3.66
CA PRO A 180 12.14 1.38 2.94
C PRO A 180 12.91 2.68 2.68
N THR A 181 12.66 3.30 1.52
CA THR A 181 13.26 4.56 1.10
C THR A 181 12.19 5.64 0.90
N LEU A 182 12.54 6.90 1.20
CA LEU A 182 11.64 8.04 1.03
C LEU A 182 11.31 8.25 -0.45
N GLY A 183 10.06 8.60 -0.74
CA GLY A 183 9.55 8.85 -2.09
C GLY A 183 9.20 7.60 -2.90
N THR A 184 9.40 6.40 -2.34
CA THR A 184 9.04 5.15 -3.01
C THR A 184 7.53 4.98 -3.09
N THR A 185 7.04 4.63 -4.29
CA THR A 185 5.64 4.27 -4.52
C THR A 185 5.29 2.99 -3.78
N ILE A 186 4.20 3.05 -3.02
CA ILE A 186 3.71 1.95 -2.20
C ILE A 186 2.21 1.75 -2.40
N ILE A 187 1.75 0.54 -2.11
CA ILE A 187 0.35 0.13 -2.27
C ILE A 187 -0.09 -0.50 -0.95
N ALA A 188 -1.17 0.01 -0.36
CA ALA A 188 -1.83 -0.62 0.77
C ALA A 188 -3.02 -1.46 0.30
N LEU A 189 -3.17 -2.65 0.88
CA LEU A 189 -4.36 -3.47 0.70
C LEU A 189 -5.27 -3.32 1.92
N ALA A 190 -6.57 -3.25 1.68
CA ALA A 190 -7.58 -3.05 2.72
C ALA A 190 -8.93 -3.66 2.33
N GLY A 191 -9.92 -3.45 3.20
CA GLY A 191 -11.32 -3.75 2.94
C GLY A 191 -11.86 -4.95 3.71
N LYS A 192 -13.01 -4.73 4.38
CA LYS A 192 -13.63 -5.69 5.30
C LYS A 192 -14.36 -6.84 4.59
N THR A 193 -14.99 -6.55 3.45
CA THR A 193 -15.82 -7.49 2.68
C THR A 193 -15.37 -7.63 1.24
N VAL A 194 -14.82 -6.56 0.66
CA VAL A 194 -14.27 -6.53 -0.68
C VAL A 194 -12.86 -5.97 -0.62
N ALA A 195 -11.97 -6.46 -1.48
CA ALA A 195 -10.62 -5.91 -1.59
C ALA A 195 -10.68 -4.44 -2.01
N ARG A 196 -9.91 -3.60 -1.33
CA ARG A 196 -9.67 -2.21 -1.65
C ARG A 196 -8.18 -1.98 -1.70
N ILE A 197 -7.79 -1.06 -2.56
CA ILE A 197 -6.40 -0.63 -2.70
C ILE A 197 -6.31 0.86 -2.46
N ALA A 198 -5.21 1.29 -1.87
CA ALA A 198 -4.80 2.69 -1.85
C ALA A 198 -3.33 2.75 -2.24
N SER A 199 -2.97 3.72 -3.08
CA SER A 199 -1.58 3.96 -3.48
C SER A 199 -1.09 5.27 -2.88
N GLY A 200 0.20 5.34 -2.61
CA GLY A 200 0.84 6.53 -2.08
C GLY A 200 2.35 6.42 -2.18
N ILE A 201 3.04 7.25 -1.42
CA ILE A 201 4.49 7.23 -1.28
C ILE A 201 4.90 7.15 0.19
N VAL A 202 6.12 6.66 0.42
CA VAL A 202 6.79 6.78 1.72
C VAL A 202 7.18 8.25 1.95
N THR A 203 6.62 8.87 2.98
CA THR A 203 6.83 10.29 3.29
C THR A 203 7.88 10.50 4.38
N THR A 204 7.92 9.60 5.38
CA THR A 204 8.85 9.68 6.51
C THR A 204 9.25 8.29 7.00
N LEU A 205 10.46 8.16 7.52
CA LEU A 205 10.92 6.97 8.23
C LEU A 205 11.21 7.35 9.68
N ILE A 206 10.41 6.82 10.59
CA ILE A 206 10.49 7.12 12.02
C ILE A 206 11.14 5.91 12.69
N SER A 207 12.37 6.10 13.16
CA SER A 207 13.05 5.06 13.95
C SER A 207 12.56 5.10 15.39
N SER A 208 12.44 3.94 16.02
CA SER A 208 12.26 3.90 17.48
C SER A 208 13.45 4.56 18.20
N SER A 209 13.20 5.10 19.39
CA SER A 209 14.25 5.60 20.28
C SER A 209 15.19 4.49 20.75
N ASP A 210 14.71 3.26 20.77
CA ASP A 210 15.51 2.08 21.02
C ASP A 210 16.21 1.68 19.71
N LYS A 211 17.53 1.45 19.76
CA LYS A 211 18.34 1.06 18.59
C LYS A 211 17.84 -0.24 17.91
N GLU A 212 17.04 -1.03 18.61
CA GLU A 212 16.42 -2.28 18.14
C GLU A 212 14.91 -2.16 17.92
N GLY A 213 14.30 -0.99 18.17
CA GLY A 213 12.87 -0.84 18.00
C GLY A 213 12.47 -0.75 16.52
N PRO A 214 11.21 -1.08 16.20
CA PRO A 214 10.76 -1.18 14.82
C PRO A 214 10.85 0.17 14.10
N GLN A 215 11.29 0.15 12.85
CA GLN A 215 11.18 1.29 11.96
C GLN A 215 9.73 1.44 11.51
N ILE A 216 9.18 2.64 11.68
CA ILE A 216 7.83 3.00 11.24
C ILE A 216 7.92 3.78 9.93
N ILE A 217 7.22 3.28 8.93
CA ILE A 217 7.07 3.84 7.59
C ILE A 217 5.84 4.72 7.60
N ASP A 218 6.00 6.02 7.48
CA ASP A 218 4.90 6.95 7.29
C ASP A 218 4.59 7.14 5.81
N THR A 219 3.32 7.32 5.49
CA THR A 219 2.84 7.42 4.10
C THR A 219 1.82 8.55 3.95
N ASP A 220 1.57 8.97 2.72
CA ASP A 220 0.48 9.90 2.39
C ASP A 220 -0.87 9.18 2.13
N ILE A 221 -0.93 7.85 2.32
CA ILE A 221 -2.17 7.11 2.20
C ILE A 221 -3.14 7.57 3.30
N PRO A 222 -4.39 7.94 2.97
CA PRO A 222 -5.37 8.35 3.97
C PRO A 222 -5.63 7.26 5.01
N ALA A 223 -5.57 7.63 6.30
CA ALA A 223 -5.71 6.70 7.42
C ALA A 223 -7.06 5.94 7.44
N ASP A 224 -8.11 6.51 6.88
CA ASP A 224 -9.44 5.91 6.75
C ASP A 224 -9.55 4.86 5.62
N SER A 225 -8.56 4.85 4.73
CA SER A 225 -8.47 3.92 3.59
C SER A 225 -7.71 2.63 3.93
N ILE A 226 -7.11 2.56 5.12
CA ILE A 226 -6.32 1.43 5.61
C ILE A 226 -6.94 0.85 6.90
N LEU A 227 -6.72 -0.43 7.14
CA LEU A 227 -7.30 -1.14 8.28
C LEU A 227 -6.22 -1.74 9.18
N ALA A 228 -6.62 -2.19 10.37
CA ALA A 228 -5.75 -2.97 11.23
C ALA A 228 -5.27 -4.24 10.51
N GLY A 229 -3.96 -4.48 10.55
CA GLY A 229 -3.31 -5.59 9.86
C GLY A 229 -3.18 -5.41 8.34
N SER A 230 -3.52 -4.24 7.78
CA SER A 230 -3.31 -3.96 6.36
C SER A 230 -1.83 -4.09 5.97
N PRO A 231 -1.50 -4.85 4.91
CA PRO A 231 -0.16 -4.85 4.35
C PRO A 231 0.09 -3.60 3.52
N LEU A 232 1.33 -3.14 3.57
CA LEU A 232 1.94 -2.20 2.66
C LEU A 232 2.90 -2.97 1.77
N ILE A 233 2.71 -2.90 0.45
CA ILE A 233 3.53 -3.61 -0.53
C ILE A 233 4.21 -2.64 -1.50
N THR A 234 5.33 -3.09 -2.08
CA THR A 234 6.02 -2.37 -3.15
C THR A 234 5.35 -2.60 -4.52
N THR A 235 5.80 -1.90 -5.57
CA THR A 235 5.39 -2.13 -6.96
C THR A 235 5.80 -3.52 -7.49
N GLU A 236 6.70 -4.21 -6.79
CA GLU A 236 7.09 -5.58 -7.05
C GLU A 236 6.16 -6.57 -6.36
N GLY A 237 5.26 -6.12 -5.47
CA GLY A 237 4.34 -6.98 -4.74
C GLY A 237 4.95 -7.64 -3.49
N ASN A 238 6.11 -7.15 -3.05
CA ASN A 238 6.75 -7.60 -1.80
C ASN A 238 6.16 -6.85 -0.61
N LEU A 239 6.07 -7.51 0.53
CA LEU A 239 5.63 -6.91 1.80
C LEU A 239 6.70 -5.96 2.32
N LEU A 240 6.39 -4.66 2.34
CA LEU A 240 7.25 -3.62 2.88
C LEU A 240 6.89 -3.28 4.34
N GLY A 241 5.62 -3.39 4.71
CA GLY A 241 5.19 -3.08 6.07
C GLY A 241 3.81 -3.61 6.45
N LEU A 242 3.51 -3.53 7.75
CA LEU A 242 2.27 -4.00 8.36
C LEU A 242 1.64 -2.92 9.24
N ARG A 243 0.33 -2.71 9.09
CA ARG A 243 -0.41 -1.71 9.88
C ARG A 243 -0.75 -2.25 11.27
N THR A 244 0.13 -2.04 12.24
CA THR A 244 -0.05 -2.49 13.63
C THR A 244 -0.55 -1.38 14.55
N GLY A 245 -1.03 -1.74 15.74
CA GLY A 245 -1.42 -0.79 16.80
C GLY A 245 -0.32 0.20 17.14
N VAL A 246 0.92 -0.28 17.30
CA VAL A 246 2.10 0.55 17.60
C VAL A 246 2.36 1.57 16.50
N ALA A 247 2.31 1.18 15.22
CA ALA A 247 2.46 2.14 14.13
C ALA A 247 1.37 3.23 14.16
N ARG A 248 0.15 2.92 14.61
CA ARG A 248 -0.96 3.90 14.63
C ARG A 248 -0.81 4.96 15.70
N LEU A 249 -0.19 4.59 16.82
CA LEU A 249 0.08 5.51 17.91
C LEU A 249 1.12 6.56 17.52
N VAL A 250 2.05 6.19 16.63
CA VAL A 250 3.09 7.10 16.14
C VAL A 250 2.63 7.88 14.91
N SER A 251 2.01 7.22 13.93
CA SER A 251 1.41 7.88 12.77
C SER A 251 0.05 7.24 12.38
N PRO A 252 -1.00 8.05 12.15
CA PRO A 252 -2.27 7.58 11.57
C PRO A 252 -2.14 6.88 10.21
N SER A 253 -1.08 7.14 9.46
CA SER A 253 -0.78 6.52 8.15
C SER A 253 0.48 5.64 8.18
N GLY A 254 0.93 5.28 9.39
CA GLY A 254 2.17 4.55 9.61
C GLY A 254 2.07 3.03 9.42
N PHE A 255 3.17 2.37 9.13
CA PHE A 255 3.29 0.91 9.07
C PHE A 255 4.58 0.50 9.77
N ILE A 256 4.61 -0.64 10.45
CA ILE A 256 5.89 -1.22 10.88
C ILE A 256 6.56 -1.85 9.67
N SER A 257 7.86 -1.61 9.50
CA SER A 257 8.65 -2.26 8.45
C SER A 257 8.61 -3.79 8.60
N ALA A 258 8.34 -4.48 7.49
CA ALA A 258 8.25 -5.94 7.45
C ALA A 258 9.60 -6.62 7.65
N SER A 259 10.72 -5.90 7.57
CA SER A 259 12.06 -6.40 7.91
C SER A 259 12.15 -7.00 9.32
N VAL A 260 11.28 -6.57 10.25
CA VAL A 260 11.21 -7.14 11.60
C VAL A 260 10.80 -8.62 11.60
N LEU A 261 10.04 -9.07 10.59
CA LEU A 261 9.60 -10.46 10.48
C LEU A 261 10.75 -11.39 10.11
N ILE A 262 11.74 -10.90 9.35
CA ILE A 262 12.96 -11.66 8.99
C ILE A 262 13.84 -11.84 10.23
N GLN A 263 14.02 -10.78 11.02
CA GLN A 263 14.84 -10.82 12.24
C GLN A 263 14.27 -11.79 13.29
N GLU A 264 12.95 -11.91 13.40
CA GLU A 264 12.32 -12.86 14.31
C GLU A 264 12.53 -14.33 13.89
N GLU A 265 12.59 -14.60 12.58
CA GLU A 265 12.84 -15.93 12.04
C GLU A 265 14.30 -16.36 12.30
N GLU A 266 15.26 -15.48 12.03
CA GLU A 266 16.68 -15.71 12.33
C GLU A 266 16.92 -15.98 13.82
N LYS A 267 16.25 -15.23 14.71
CA LYS A 267 16.38 -15.40 16.15
C LYS A 267 15.83 -16.75 16.64
N LYS A 268 14.69 -17.21 16.08
CA LYS A 268 14.14 -18.54 16.38
C LYS A 268 15.08 -19.66 15.94
N GLU A 269 15.71 -19.53 14.78
CA GLU A 269 16.68 -20.53 14.31
C GLU A 269 17.92 -20.63 15.20
N GLU A 270 18.45 -19.49 15.67
CA GLU A 270 19.58 -19.47 16.59
C GLU A 270 19.25 -20.09 17.96
N GLU A 271 18.06 -19.83 18.48
CA GLU A 271 17.60 -20.41 19.75
C GLU A 271 17.40 -21.94 19.63
N THR A 272 16.88 -22.41 18.49
CA THR A 272 16.69 -23.84 18.22
C THR A 272 18.04 -24.57 18.09
N LYS A 273 19.01 -23.98 17.36
CA LYS A 273 20.37 -24.53 17.22
C LYS A 273 21.12 -24.58 18.55
N LYS A 274 20.88 -23.64 19.47
CA LYS A 274 21.46 -23.67 20.83
C LYS A 274 20.85 -24.76 21.72
N GLN A 275 19.60 -25.16 21.48
CA GLN A 275 18.94 -26.22 22.24
C GLN A 275 19.29 -27.63 21.74
N GLU A 276 19.55 -27.81 20.45
CA GLU A 276 19.98 -29.11 19.88
C GLU A 276 21.49 -29.38 20.05
N GLY A 277 22.28 -28.37 20.37
CA GLY A 277 23.72 -28.47 20.61
C GLY A 277 24.13 -28.70 22.07
N ALA A 278 23.18 -28.99 22.97
CA ALA A 278 23.39 -29.21 24.42
C ALA A 278 23.05 -30.63 24.85
#